data_AF-A0A1A5DB57-F1
#
_entry.id   AF-A0A1A5DB57-F1
#
_cell.length_a   1.000
_cell.length_b   1.000
_cell.length_c   1.000
_cell.angle_alpha   90.00
_cell.angle_beta   90.00
_cell.angle_gamma   90.00
#
_symmetry.space_group_name_H-M   'P 1'
#
loop_
_entity.id
_entity.type
_entity.pdbx_description
1 polymer ?
#
loop_
_entity_poly.entity_id
_entity_poly.type
_entity_poly.pdbx_seq_one_letter_code
_entity_poly.pdbx_strand_id
1 'polypeptide(L)'
;MSSFYSYFKENMEALGLPAPESLYGTAATALATLSTLNTLLEKFGRNVTVTELARAGLKGERLLTMGSMLASFYIGAVIGSLAVALGRTLSGGTRLADALALASRNEVYSFDVHLVLRNNPGLYDRAMPANVRRAMTWRACV
;
A
#
# COMPACT_ATOMS: atom_id res chain seq x y z
N MET A 1 -4.82 -22.80 5.22
CA MET A 1 -4.15 -21.48 5.29
C MET A 1 -5.22 -20.41 5.15
N SER A 2 -5.17 -19.33 5.94
CA SER A 2 -6.07 -18.20 5.76
C SER A 2 -5.81 -17.59 4.38
N SER A 3 -6.88 -17.28 3.62
CA SER A 3 -6.75 -16.62 2.31
C SER A 3 -5.99 -15.30 2.42
N PHE A 4 -6.05 -14.66 3.59
CA PHE A 4 -5.28 -13.48 3.95
C PHE A 4 -3.76 -13.69 3.85
N TYR A 5 -3.22 -14.68 4.57
CA TYR A 5 -1.78 -14.86 4.68
C TYR A 5 -1.15 -15.25 3.34
N SER A 6 -1.87 -16.03 2.51
CA SER A 6 -1.39 -16.35 1.16
C SER A 6 -1.21 -15.10 0.29
N TYR A 7 -2.15 -14.15 0.34
CA TYR A 7 -2.03 -12.90 -0.44
C TYR A 7 -1.00 -11.93 0.14
N PHE A 8 -0.83 -11.93 1.46
CA PHE A 8 0.22 -11.15 2.12
C PHE A 8 1.60 -11.67 1.75
N LYS A 9 1.80 -12.99 1.84
CA LYS A 9 3.04 -13.67 1.50
C LYS A 9 3.40 -13.49 0.02
N GLU A 10 2.44 -13.64 -0.90
CA GLU A 10 2.64 -13.43 -2.35
C GLU A 10 3.20 -12.02 -2.63
N ASN A 11 2.67 -10.97 -1.98
CA ASN A 11 3.19 -9.60 -2.18
C ASN A 11 4.58 -9.40 -1.56
N MET A 12 4.82 -9.92 -0.36
CA MET A 12 6.12 -9.78 0.30
C MET A 12 7.22 -10.54 -0.45
N GLU A 13 6.92 -11.75 -0.97
CA GLU A 13 7.84 -12.53 -1.80
C GLU A 13 8.11 -11.84 -3.14
N ALA A 14 7.11 -11.19 -3.75
CA ALA A 14 7.32 -10.39 -4.96
C ALA A 14 8.27 -9.20 -4.73
N LEU A 15 8.36 -8.71 -3.49
CA LEU A 15 9.32 -7.68 -3.06
C LEU A 15 10.66 -8.26 -2.57
N GLY A 16 10.82 -9.60 -2.56
CA GLY A 16 12.01 -10.28 -2.05
C GLY A 16 12.16 -10.20 -0.53
N LEU A 17 11.06 -9.94 0.20
CA LEU A 17 11.07 -9.72 1.63
C LEU A 17 10.54 -10.93 2.42
N PRO A 18 11.15 -11.28 3.56
CA PRO A 18 10.68 -12.37 4.40
C PRO A 18 9.39 -11.99 5.16
N ALA A 19 8.41 -12.89 5.13
CA ALA A 19 7.14 -12.78 5.84
C ALA A 19 6.83 -14.07 6.62
N PRO A 20 7.28 -14.19 7.89
CA PRO A 20 6.96 -15.35 8.72
C PRO A 20 5.48 -15.40 9.14
N GLU A 21 4.90 -16.60 9.10
CA GLU A 21 3.49 -16.83 9.43
C GLU A 21 3.15 -16.48 10.89
N SER A 22 4.11 -16.63 11.81
CA SER A 22 3.93 -16.32 13.23
C SER A 22 3.62 -14.83 13.48
N LEU A 23 4.12 -13.94 12.62
CA LEU A 23 3.90 -12.49 12.76
C LEU A 23 2.75 -12.00 11.88
N TYR A 24 2.58 -12.60 10.70
CA TYR A 24 1.69 -12.08 9.65
C TYR A 24 0.54 -13.03 9.26
N GLY A 25 0.30 -14.11 10.01
CA GLY A 25 -0.70 -15.14 9.69
C GLY A 25 -2.16 -14.64 9.66
N THR A 26 -2.46 -13.54 10.32
CA THR A 26 -3.78 -12.88 10.31
C THR A 26 -3.65 -11.37 10.20
N ALA A 27 -4.72 -10.69 9.79
CA ALA A 27 -4.75 -9.23 9.75
C ALA A 27 -4.52 -8.61 11.13
N ALA A 28 -5.04 -9.23 12.19
CA ALA A 28 -4.88 -8.76 13.57
C ALA A 28 -3.42 -8.85 14.05
N THR A 29 -2.75 -10.00 13.81
CA THR A 29 -1.34 -10.18 14.17
C THR A 29 -0.42 -9.29 13.33
N ALA A 30 -0.74 -9.12 12.04
CA ALA A 30 -0.01 -8.22 11.17
C ALA A 30 -0.12 -6.76 11.62
N LEU A 31 -1.33 -6.30 12.00
CA LEU A 31 -1.56 -4.95 12.55
C LEU A 31 -0.86 -4.75 13.90
N ALA A 32 -0.90 -5.74 14.79
CA ALA A 32 -0.19 -5.68 16.06
C ALA A 32 1.33 -5.54 15.85
N THR A 33 1.90 -6.34 14.94
CA THR A 33 3.31 -6.25 14.56
C THR A 33 3.65 -4.92 13.88
N LEU A 34 2.73 -4.37 13.07
CA LEU A 34 2.90 -3.06 12.47
C LEU A 34 2.90 -1.93 13.49
N SER A 35 2.05 -2.01 14.51
CA SER A 35 2.00 -1.04 15.59
C SER A 35 3.33 -0.99 16.36
N THR A 36 3.92 -2.16 16.66
CA THR A 36 5.23 -2.21 17.29
C THR A 36 6.33 -1.67 16.38
N LEU A 37 6.32 -2.01 15.09
CA LEU A 37 7.24 -1.44 14.11
C LEU A 37 7.08 0.07 13.92
N ASN A 38 5.86 0.61 14.05
CA ASN A 38 5.62 2.05 13.94
C ASN A 38 6.28 2.82 15.08
N THR A 39 6.31 2.26 16.30
CA THR A 39 7.07 2.88 17.41
C THR A 39 8.57 2.92 17.15
N LEU A 40 9.10 1.95 16.37
CA LEU A 40 10.49 1.96 15.92
C LEU A 40 10.68 3.00 14.80
N LEU A 41 9.71 3.13 13.88
CA LEU A 41 9.73 4.15 12.84
C LEU A 41 9.71 5.56 13.43
N GLU A 42 8.92 5.84 14.46
CA GLU A 42 8.91 7.15 15.14
C GLU A 42 10.27 7.47 15.76
N LYS A 43 10.96 6.45 16.30
CA LYS A 43 12.30 6.59 16.88
C LYS A 43 13.39 6.81 15.84
N PHE A 44 13.31 6.13 14.68
CA PHE A 44 14.36 6.16 13.65
C PHE A 44 14.08 7.12 12.48
N GLY A 45 12.83 7.52 12.26
CA GLY A 45 12.39 8.28 11.08
C GLY A 45 12.30 9.79 11.27
N ARG A 46 12.30 10.29 12.50
CA ARG A 46 12.08 11.73 12.79
C ARG A 46 13.33 12.60 12.63
N ASN A 47 14.54 12.05 12.79
CA ASN A 47 15.71 12.85 13.14
C ASN A 47 16.79 12.98 12.06
N VAL A 48 16.58 12.50 10.83
CA VAL A 48 17.58 12.73 9.78
C VAL A 48 16.95 12.91 8.41
N THR A 49 17.08 14.11 7.85
CA THR A 49 16.66 14.38 6.47
C THR A 49 17.64 13.72 5.50
N VAL A 50 17.17 13.23 4.34
CA VAL A 50 18.04 12.65 3.28
C VAL A 50 19.21 13.59 2.93
N THR A 51 18.99 14.90 3.07
CA THR A 51 19.98 15.97 2.88
C THR A 51 21.04 16.06 3.98
N GLU A 52 20.68 15.82 5.26
CA GLU A 52 21.65 15.72 6.36
C GLU A 52 22.40 14.38 6.33
N LEU A 53 21.72 13.32 5.88
CA LEU A 53 22.25 11.97 5.68
C LEU A 53 23.36 11.92 4.60
N ALA A 54 23.22 12.66 3.50
CA ALA A 54 24.23 12.74 2.45
C ALA A 54 25.49 13.52 2.87
N ARG A 55 25.35 14.39 3.88
CA ARG A 55 26.43 15.27 4.40
C ARG A 55 27.17 14.65 5.59
N ALA A 56 26.56 13.68 6.28
CA ALA A 56 27.15 12.91 7.38
C ALA A 56 28.35 12.06 6.87
N GLY A 57 29.55 12.57 7.14
CA GLY A 57 30.82 12.08 6.59
C GLY A 57 31.48 10.92 7.34
N LEU A 58 30.90 10.40 8.42
CA LEU A 58 31.53 9.36 9.26
C LEU A 58 30.99 7.96 8.92
N LYS A 59 31.91 6.99 8.75
CA LYS A 59 31.60 5.60 8.30
C LYS A 59 30.55 4.89 9.18
N GLY A 60 30.46 5.21 10.48
CA GLY A 60 29.48 4.65 11.41
C GLY A 60 28.08 5.23 11.23
N GLU A 61 27.97 6.52 10.92
CA GLU A 61 26.68 7.17 10.66
C GLU A 61 26.05 6.60 9.40
N ARG A 62 26.82 6.41 8.32
CA ARG A 62 26.34 5.79 7.07
C ARG A 62 25.71 4.41 7.27
N LEU A 63 26.24 3.57 8.17
CA LEU A 63 25.65 2.25 8.43
C LEU A 63 24.28 2.38 9.13
N LEU A 64 24.17 3.29 10.10
CA LEU A 64 22.89 3.61 10.74
C LEU A 64 21.89 4.18 9.73
N THR A 65 22.34 4.99 8.77
CA THR A 65 21.50 5.54 7.70
C THR A 65 20.94 4.47 6.75
N MET A 66 21.77 3.53 6.32
CA MET A 66 21.32 2.43 5.47
C MET A 66 20.38 1.50 6.24
N GLY A 67 20.66 1.27 7.53
CA GLY A 67 19.78 0.51 8.41
C GLY A 67 18.39 1.15 8.56
N SER A 68 18.31 2.46 8.75
CA SER A 68 17.03 3.17 8.87
C SER A 68 16.26 3.23 7.55
N MET A 69 16.94 3.39 6.41
CA MET A 69 16.33 3.31 5.08
C MET A 69 15.76 1.92 4.78
N LEU A 70 16.52 0.86 5.09
CA LEU A 70 16.02 -0.51 4.90
C LEU A 70 14.86 -0.83 5.84
N ALA A 71 14.89 -0.32 7.08
CA ALA A 71 13.79 -0.48 8.03
C ALA A 71 12.51 0.23 7.56
N SER A 72 12.62 1.48 7.09
CA SER A 72 11.46 2.21 6.56
C SER A 72 10.90 1.57 5.29
N PHE A 73 11.77 1.06 4.41
CA PHE A 73 11.38 0.27 3.25
C PHE A 73 10.60 -0.98 3.65
N TYR A 74 11.10 -1.75 4.63
CA TYR A 74 10.41 -2.95 5.12
C TYR A 74 9.05 -2.63 5.73
N ILE A 75 8.95 -1.58 6.56
CA ILE A 75 7.68 -1.16 7.18
C ILE A 75 6.68 -0.74 6.10
N GLY A 76 7.11 0.05 5.12
CA GLY A 76 6.28 0.44 3.98
C GLY A 76 5.77 -0.76 3.18
N ALA A 77 6.63 -1.75 2.93
CA ALA A 77 6.26 -2.98 2.25
C ALA A 77 5.23 -3.81 3.03
N VAL A 78 5.34 -3.88 4.36
CA VAL A 78 4.38 -4.56 5.23
C VAL A 78 3.01 -3.84 5.20
N ILE A 79 2.98 -2.50 5.24
CA ILE A 79 1.73 -1.72 5.13
C ILE A 79 1.05 -1.95 3.78
N GLY A 80 1.82 -1.85 2.69
CA GLY A 80 1.31 -2.07 1.34
C GLY A 80 0.77 -3.49 1.15
N SER A 81 1.52 -4.50 1.60
CA SER A 81 1.13 -5.91 1.50
C SER A 81 -0.10 -6.21 2.34
N LEU A 82 -0.23 -5.59 3.52
CA LEU A 82 -1.44 -5.68 4.35
C LEU A 82 -2.66 -5.10 3.61
N ALA A 83 -2.53 -3.93 2.98
CA ALA A 83 -3.61 -3.32 2.22
C ALA A 83 -4.06 -4.18 1.04
N VAL A 84 -3.10 -4.75 0.28
CA VAL A 84 -3.42 -5.65 -0.84
C VAL A 84 -4.08 -6.95 -0.35
N ALA A 85 -3.55 -7.56 0.71
CA ALA A 85 -4.10 -8.79 1.27
C ALA A 85 -5.52 -8.55 1.81
N LEU A 86 -5.75 -7.47 2.57
CA LEU A 86 -7.07 -7.09 3.05
C LEU A 86 -8.04 -6.84 1.90
N GLY A 87 -7.63 -6.06 0.90
CA GLY A 87 -8.44 -5.78 -0.29
C GLY A 87 -8.89 -7.06 -0.99
N ARG A 88 -7.96 -7.99 -1.25
CA ARG A 88 -8.27 -9.28 -1.86
C ARG A 88 -9.12 -10.18 -0.97
N THR A 89 -8.94 -10.16 0.35
CA THR A 89 -9.79 -10.97 1.25
C THR A 89 -11.22 -10.48 1.31
N LEU A 90 -11.43 -9.15 1.37
CA LEU A 90 -12.75 -8.54 1.43
C LEU A 90 -13.49 -8.62 0.09
N SER A 91 -12.75 -8.62 -1.02
CA SER A 91 -13.30 -8.75 -2.37
C SER A 91 -13.56 -10.20 -2.81
N GLY A 92 -13.47 -11.17 -1.89
CA GLY A 92 -13.66 -12.59 -2.18
C GLY A 92 -12.56 -13.21 -3.05
N GLY A 93 -11.37 -12.62 -3.08
CA GLY A 93 -10.21 -13.06 -3.87
C GLY A 93 -10.02 -12.32 -5.19
N THR A 94 -10.96 -11.44 -5.57
CA THR A 94 -10.87 -10.69 -6.83
C THR A 94 -9.80 -9.60 -6.75
N ARG A 95 -8.95 -9.54 -7.78
CA ARG A 95 -7.90 -8.52 -7.91
C ARG A 95 -8.51 -7.28 -8.56
N LEU A 96 -7.97 -6.10 -8.24
CA LEU A 96 -8.36 -4.86 -8.94
C LEU A 96 -8.16 -5.00 -10.45
N ALA A 97 -7.09 -5.68 -10.87
CA ALA A 97 -6.82 -5.99 -12.27
C ALA A 97 -7.90 -6.88 -12.91
N ASP A 98 -8.45 -7.86 -12.18
CA ASP A 98 -9.51 -8.74 -12.70
C ASP A 98 -10.81 -7.96 -12.87
N ALA A 99 -11.13 -7.06 -11.92
CA ALA A 99 -12.28 -6.17 -12.04
C ALA A 99 -12.16 -5.24 -13.26
N LEU A 100 -10.98 -4.69 -13.50
CA LEU A 100 -10.69 -3.85 -14.67
C LEU A 100 -10.73 -4.65 -15.99
N ALA A 101 -10.16 -5.86 -15.99
CA ALA A 101 -10.15 -6.74 -17.15
C ALA A 101 -11.55 -7.24 -17.51
N LEU A 102 -12.38 -7.60 -16.52
CA LEU A 102 -13.78 -7.97 -16.72
C LEU A 102 -14.59 -6.79 -17.23
N ALA A 103 -14.37 -5.59 -16.67
CA ALA A 103 -15.07 -4.42 -17.13
C ALA A 103 -14.65 -4.03 -18.57
N SER A 104 -13.37 -4.20 -18.93
CA SER A 104 -12.85 -3.96 -20.28
C SER A 104 -13.40 -4.97 -21.28
N ARG A 105 -13.49 -6.25 -20.90
CA ARG A 105 -14.04 -7.32 -21.76
C ARG A 105 -15.55 -7.21 -21.98
N ASN A 106 -16.28 -6.69 -21.00
CA ASN A 106 -17.73 -6.50 -21.09
C ASN A 106 -18.12 -5.13 -21.67
N GLU A 107 -17.19 -4.40 -22.30
CA GLU A 107 -17.39 -3.06 -22.88
C GLU A 107 -17.96 -2.00 -21.91
N VAL A 108 -17.87 -2.24 -20.60
CA VAL A 108 -18.25 -1.27 -19.56
C VAL A 108 -17.09 -0.28 -19.29
N TYR A 109 -15.85 -0.67 -19.62
CA TYR A 109 -14.66 0.16 -19.45
C TYR A 109 -14.23 0.77 -20.79
N SER A 110 -14.63 2.02 -21.02
CA SER A 110 -13.93 2.90 -21.97
C SER A 110 -12.55 3.27 -21.40
N PHE A 111 -11.56 3.47 -22.28
CA PHE A 111 -10.27 4.12 -21.96
C PHE A 111 -10.45 5.42 -21.15
N ASP A 112 -11.59 6.09 -21.33
CA ASP A 112 -11.98 7.29 -20.60
C ASP A 112 -12.12 7.07 -19.10
N VAL A 113 -12.54 5.89 -18.63
CA VAL A 113 -12.72 5.64 -17.18
C VAL A 113 -11.38 5.71 -16.46
N HIS A 114 -10.32 5.19 -17.07
CA HIS A 114 -8.97 5.24 -16.50
C HIS A 114 -8.44 6.68 -16.48
N LEU A 115 -8.70 7.45 -17.55
CA LEU A 115 -8.36 8.87 -17.67
C LEU A 115 -9.11 9.73 -16.66
N VAL A 116 -10.39 9.45 -16.45
CA VAL A 116 -11.26 10.16 -15.51
C VAL A 116 -10.83 9.90 -14.08
N LEU A 117 -10.55 8.65 -13.72
CA LEU A 117 -10.04 8.29 -12.40
C LEU A 117 -8.67 8.93 -12.14
N ARG A 118 -7.79 8.97 -13.15
CA ARG A 118 -6.49 9.65 -13.07
C ARG A 118 -6.62 11.18 -12.95
N ASN A 119 -7.50 11.79 -13.74
CA ASN A 119 -7.68 13.24 -13.79
C ASN A 119 -8.52 13.80 -12.63
N ASN A 120 -9.26 12.95 -11.91
CA ASN A 120 -10.12 13.34 -10.80
C ASN A 120 -9.75 12.58 -9.51
N PRO A 121 -8.59 12.87 -8.90
CA PRO A 121 -8.15 12.20 -7.69
C PRO A 121 -9.10 12.40 -6.49
N GLY A 122 -9.96 13.43 -6.53
CA GLY A 122 -11.02 13.64 -5.54
C GLY A 122 -12.04 12.49 -5.44
N LEU A 123 -12.16 11.64 -6.45
CA LEU A 123 -13.02 10.45 -6.41
C LEU A 123 -12.53 9.40 -5.40
N TYR A 124 -11.24 9.41 -5.06
CA TYR A 124 -10.66 8.52 -4.05
C TYR A 124 -10.92 8.99 -2.61
N ASP A 125 -11.36 10.23 -2.44
CA ASP A 125 -11.66 10.77 -1.11
C ASP A 125 -12.93 10.12 -0.54
N ARG A 126 -12.75 9.43 0.60
CA ARG A 126 -13.84 8.75 1.32
C ARG A 126 -14.72 9.71 2.11
N ALA A 127 -14.23 10.91 2.40
CA ALA A 127 -14.99 11.96 3.09
C ALA A 127 -15.95 12.70 2.14
N MET A 128 -15.84 12.47 0.82
CA MET A 128 -16.61 13.21 -0.17
C MET A 128 -18.09 12.77 -0.21
N PRO A 129 -19.03 13.73 -0.08
CA PRO A 129 -20.46 13.43 -0.06
C PRO A 129 -20.97 12.92 -1.41
N ALA A 130 -21.92 11.98 -1.37
CA ALA A 130 -22.36 11.18 -2.51
C ALA A 130 -22.98 11.98 -3.67
N ASN A 131 -23.49 13.17 -3.39
CA ASN A 131 -24.02 14.10 -4.40
C ASN A 131 -22.90 14.71 -5.26
N VAL A 132 -21.78 15.11 -4.65
CA VAL A 132 -20.64 15.70 -5.36
C VAL A 132 -19.89 14.64 -6.17
N ARG A 133 -19.80 13.42 -5.63
CA ARG A 133 -19.26 12.25 -6.35
C ARG A 133 -20.02 11.98 -7.65
N ARG A 134 -21.35 11.99 -7.60
CA ARG A 134 -22.21 11.81 -8.79
C ARG A 134 -22.05 12.94 -9.81
N ALA A 135 -21.90 14.17 -9.35
CA ALA A 135 -21.71 15.32 -10.24
C ALA A 135 -20.37 15.27 -11.00
N MET A 136 -19.29 14.81 -10.34
CA MET A 136 -17.99 14.61 -10.98
C MET A 136 -18.00 13.45 -11.98
N THR A 137 -18.67 12.34 -11.65
CA THR A 137 -18.80 11.22 -12.59
C THR A 137 -19.65 11.57 -13.81
N TRP A 138 -20.62 12.48 -13.68
CA TRP A 138 -21.44 12.94 -14.81
C TRP A 138 -20.65 13.85 -15.78
N ARG A 139 -19.86 14.79 -15.25
CA ARG A 139 -18.97 15.66 -16.05
C ARG A 139 -17.87 14.93 -16.80
N ALA A 140 -17.60 13.69 -16.42
CA ALA A 140 -16.59 12.85 -17.02
C ALA A 140 -17.12 11.98 -18.17
N CYS A 141 -18.45 11.86 -18.33
CA CYS A 141 -19.10 11.04 -19.36
C CYS A 141 -19.82 11.88 -20.43
N VAL A 142 -19.73 13.21 -20.38
CA VAL A 142 -20.25 14.18 -21.37
C VAL A 142 -19.07 14.93 -21.96
#